data_AF-A0A838GS43-F1
#
_entry.id   AF-A0A838GS43-F1
#
_cell.length_a   1.000
_cell.length_b   1.000
_cell.length_c   1.000
_cell.angle_alpha   90.00
_cell.angle_beta   90.00
_cell.angle_gamma   90.00
#
_symmetry.space_group_name_H-M   'P 1'
#
loop_
_entity.id
_entity.type
_entity.pdbx_description
1 polymer ?
#
loop_
_entity_poly.entity_id
_entity_poly.type
_entity_poly.pdbx_seq_one_letter_code
_entity_poly.pdbx_strand_id
1 'polypeptide(L)'
;MTVTVPADVERAPRLDVERVRADFPILTREVNGSPLVYLDSAATSQKPTPVLDRLDAFYRLHNANVHRGVHVLAEEATEAYESARRTLAAFLNVADPAEVVFTKGSTEAINLVAYALS
;
A
#
# COMPACT_ATOMS: atom_id res chain seq x y z
N MET A 1 0.59 -2.97 45.89
CA MET A 1 -0.64 -2.85 45.09
C MET A 1 -0.45 -3.68 43.84
N THR A 2 -0.84 -4.96 43.90
CA THR A 2 -0.65 -5.92 42.82
C THR A 2 -1.82 -5.78 41.87
N VAL A 3 -1.59 -5.26 40.66
CA VAL A 3 -2.65 -5.19 39.64
C VAL A 3 -2.79 -6.59 39.03
N THR A 4 -3.83 -7.30 39.43
CA THR A 4 -4.24 -8.57 38.83
C THR A 4 -4.84 -8.26 37.46
N VAL A 5 -4.16 -8.65 36.39
CA VAL A 5 -4.74 -8.60 35.03
C VAL A 5 -5.84 -9.68 34.96
N PRO A 6 -7.09 -9.34 34.64
CA PRO A 6 -8.18 -10.32 34.55
C PRO A 6 -7.86 -11.40 33.50
N ALA A 7 -8.21 -12.64 33.80
CA ALA A 7 -7.83 -13.84 33.06
C ALA A 7 -8.52 -14.00 31.69
N ASP A 8 -9.40 -13.05 31.33
CA ASP A 8 -10.44 -13.26 30.31
C ASP A 8 -10.30 -12.30 29.11
N VAL A 9 -9.17 -11.61 28.96
CA VAL A 9 -8.88 -10.92 27.70
C VAL A 9 -8.52 -12.01 26.68
N GLU A 10 -9.51 -12.44 25.91
CA GLU A 10 -9.35 -13.30 24.75
C GLU A 10 -8.20 -12.72 23.90
N ARG A 11 -7.03 -13.37 23.98
CA ARG A 11 -5.84 -12.89 23.28
C ARG A 11 -6.17 -12.95 21.80
N ALA A 12 -6.22 -11.78 21.17
CA ALA A 12 -6.24 -11.68 19.71
C ALA A 12 -5.23 -12.68 19.12
N PRO A 13 -5.58 -13.38 18.03
CA PRO A 13 -4.72 -14.40 17.45
C PRO A 13 -3.31 -13.85 17.24
N ARG A 14 -2.30 -14.60 17.67
CA ARG A 14 -0.91 -14.17 17.54
C ARG A 14 -0.58 -13.96 16.07
N LEU A 15 0.06 -12.84 15.75
CA LEU A 15 0.57 -12.57 14.40
C LEU A 15 1.61 -13.64 14.02
N ASP A 16 1.35 -14.35 12.92
CA ASP A 16 2.32 -15.27 12.31
C ASP A 16 3.31 -14.47 11.45
N VAL A 17 4.44 -14.13 12.06
CA VAL A 17 5.48 -13.32 11.42
C VAL A 17 6.17 -14.08 10.29
N GLU A 18 6.35 -15.39 10.40
CA GLU A 18 7.01 -16.18 9.36
C GLU A 18 6.16 -16.25 8.09
N ARG A 19 4.84 -16.41 8.25
CA ARG A 19 3.92 -16.30 7.12
C ARG A 19 3.97 -14.93 6.45
N VAL A 20 4.00 -13.85 7.24
CA VAL A 20 4.11 -12.49 6.68
C VAL A 20 5.46 -12.27 5.99
N ARG A 21 6.57 -12.74 6.58
CA ARG A 21 7.92 -12.63 5.99
C ARG A 21 8.01 -13.35 4.64
N ALA A 22 7.33 -14.48 4.49
CA ALA A 22 7.29 -15.23 3.23
C ALA A 22 6.70 -14.41 2.07
N ASP A 23 5.83 -13.44 2.34
CA ASP A 23 5.27 -12.56 1.32
C ASP A 23 6.30 -11.53 0.80
N PHE A 24 7.43 -11.32 1.46
CA PHE A 24 8.44 -10.34 1.06
C PHE A 24 9.68 -11.04 0.46
N PRO A 25 9.72 -11.28 -0.86
CA PRO A 25 10.75 -12.11 -1.48
C PRO A 25 12.17 -11.56 -1.28
N ILE A 26 12.32 -10.24 -1.13
CA ILE A 26 13.64 -9.63 -0.90
C ILE A 26 14.26 -10.03 0.45
N LEU A 27 13.46 -10.41 1.45
CA LEU A 27 13.96 -10.75 2.79
C LEU A 27 14.65 -12.12 2.85
N THR A 28 14.58 -12.92 1.78
CA THR A 28 15.32 -14.19 1.67
C THR A 28 16.75 -14.01 1.14
N ARG A 29 17.10 -12.79 0.69
CA ARG A 29 18.42 -12.50 0.13
C ARG A 29 19.51 -12.48 1.20
N GLU A 30 20.71 -12.81 0.75
CA GLU A 30 21.93 -12.51 1.47
C GLU A 30 22.56 -11.20 0.97
N VAL A 31 23.15 -10.44 1.91
CA VAL A 31 23.93 -9.24 1.64
C VAL A 31 25.25 -9.40 2.39
N ASN A 32 26.37 -9.28 1.66
CA ASN A 32 27.72 -9.49 2.21
C ASN A 32 27.91 -10.87 2.88
N GLY A 33 27.28 -11.92 2.32
CA GLY A 33 27.37 -13.29 2.83
C GLY A 33 26.62 -13.53 4.14
N SER A 34 25.66 -12.67 4.50
CA SER A 34 24.79 -12.83 5.66
C SER A 34 23.32 -12.61 5.30
N PRO A 35 22.37 -13.26 5.99
CA PRO A 35 20.94 -13.02 5.77
C PRO A 35 20.58 -11.54 5.95
N LEU A 36 19.74 -11.01 5.05
CA LEU A 36 19.30 -9.62 5.11
C LEU A 36 18.48 -9.35 6.38
N VAL A 37 18.96 -8.40 7.20
CA VAL A 37 18.22 -7.80 8.31
C VAL A 37 17.96 -6.33 7.96
N TYR A 38 16.77 -6.05 7.42
CA TYR A 38 16.42 -4.71 6.94
C TYR A 38 15.76 -3.85 8.03
N LEU A 39 16.56 -3.02 8.71
CA LEU A 39 16.11 -2.14 9.81
C LEU A 39 15.97 -0.67 9.40
N ASP A 40 15.70 -0.41 8.11
CA ASP A 40 15.58 0.94 7.55
C ASP A 40 14.19 1.18 6.91
N SER A 41 13.16 0.50 7.42
CA SER A 41 11.79 0.59 6.87
C SER A 41 11.15 1.98 7.00
N ALA A 42 11.71 2.84 7.87
CA ALA A 42 11.28 4.23 8.02
C ALA A 42 11.67 5.11 6.82
N ALA A 43 12.77 4.78 6.11
CA ALA A 43 13.13 5.45 4.88
C ALA A 43 12.30 4.94 3.69
N THR A 44 12.16 3.61 3.55
CA THR A 44 11.22 2.98 2.61
C THR A 44 10.95 1.53 3.00
N SER A 45 9.72 1.06 2.81
CA SER A 45 9.36 -0.34 3.11
C SER A 45 9.64 -1.28 1.95
N GLN A 46 9.97 -2.53 2.26
CA GLN A 46 9.98 -3.61 1.26
C GLN A 46 8.56 -3.89 0.75
N LYS A 47 8.44 -4.48 -0.43
CA LYS A 47 7.16 -4.71 -1.09
C LYS A 47 6.80 -6.20 -1.04
N PRO A 48 5.58 -6.56 -0.61
CA PRO A 48 5.14 -7.94 -0.64
C PRO A 48 4.77 -8.37 -2.07
N THR A 49 4.84 -9.66 -2.37
CA THR A 49 4.56 -10.26 -3.67
C THR A 49 3.22 -9.79 -4.28
N PRO A 50 2.09 -9.72 -3.55
CA PRO A 50 0.83 -9.24 -4.14
C PRO A 50 0.89 -7.82 -4.71
N VAL A 51 1.73 -6.94 -4.14
CA VAL A 51 1.92 -5.58 -4.67
C VAL A 51 2.72 -5.61 -5.97
N LEU A 52 3.75 -6.45 -6.03
CA LEU A 52 4.58 -6.63 -7.22
C LEU A 52 3.76 -7.25 -8.37
N ASP A 53 3.02 -8.31 -8.07
CA ASP A 53 2.18 -9.02 -9.04
C ASP A 53 1.09 -8.10 -9.60
N ARG A 54 0.46 -7.27 -8.76
CA ARG A 54 -0.56 -6.32 -9.22
C ARG A 54 0.01 -5.28 -10.19
N LEU A 55 1.23 -4.81 -9.93
CA LEU A 55 1.93 -3.85 -10.78
C LEU A 55 2.33 -4.48 -12.12
N ASP A 56 2.93 -5.68 -12.09
CA ASP A 56 3.31 -6.43 -13.29
C ASP A 56 2.07 -6.76 -14.15
N ALA A 57 1.00 -7.25 -13.52
CA ALA A 57 -0.26 -7.51 -14.21
C ALA A 57 -0.87 -6.26 -14.85
N PHE A 58 -0.83 -5.10 -14.17
CA PHE A 58 -1.29 -3.84 -14.76
C PHE A 58 -0.53 -3.51 -16.03
N TYR A 59 0.80 -3.55 -16.00
CA TYR A 59 1.61 -3.19 -17.16
C TYR A 59 1.51 -4.18 -18.30
N ARG A 60 1.34 -5.47 -18.01
CA ARG A 60 1.20 -6.50 -19.05
C ARG A 60 -0.18 -6.54 -19.70
N LEU A 61 -1.23 -6.21 -18.96
CA LEU A 61 -2.62 -6.50 -19.39
C LEU A 61 -3.49 -5.24 -19.56
N HIS A 62 -3.26 -4.18 -18.78
CA HIS A 62 -4.22 -3.08 -18.64
C HIS A 62 -3.64 -1.68 -18.88
N ASN A 63 -2.39 -1.58 -19.33
CA ASN A 63 -1.71 -0.30 -19.47
C ASN A 63 -2.34 0.59 -20.56
N ALA A 64 -3.03 1.65 -20.13
CA ALA A 64 -3.54 2.72 -20.99
C ALA A 64 -3.67 4.02 -20.20
N ASN A 65 -3.83 5.14 -20.90
CA ASN A 65 -4.15 6.42 -20.25
C ASN A 65 -5.55 6.37 -19.64
N VAL A 66 -5.60 6.61 -18.33
CA VAL A 66 -6.83 6.70 -17.54
C VAL A 66 -7.64 7.95 -17.96
N HIS A 67 -8.98 7.81 -17.97
CA HIS A 67 -9.96 8.84 -18.34
C HIS A 67 -9.87 9.43 -19.77
N ARG A 68 -8.97 8.95 -20.63
CA ARG A 68 -8.70 9.58 -21.94
C ARG A 68 -8.97 8.67 -23.15
N GLY A 69 -9.76 7.62 -23.01
CA GLY A 69 -10.07 6.71 -24.11
C GLY A 69 -11.47 6.12 -24.04
N VAL A 70 -12.01 5.78 -25.22
CA VAL A 70 -13.28 5.05 -25.42
C VAL A 70 -13.06 3.58 -25.79
N HIS A 71 -11.84 3.09 -25.59
CA HIS A 71 -11.45 1.71 -25.91
C HIS A 71 -11.26 0.91 -24.63
N VAL A 72 -11.44 -0.41 -24.73
CA VAL A 72 -11.48 -1.34 -23.59
C VAL A 72 -10.33 -1.15 -22.60
N LEU A 73 -9.07 -1.08 -23.07
CA LEU A 73 -7.92 -0.89 -22.18
C LEU A 73 -7.97 0.42 -21.38
N ALA A 74 -8.53 1.50 -21.94
CA ALA A 74 -8.65 2.77 -21.21
C ALA A 74 -9.74 2.69 -20.14
N GLU A 75 -10.84 1.98 -20.41
CA GLU A 75 -11.89 1.71 -19.42
C GLU A 75 -11.36 0.84 -18.28
N GLU A 76 -10.65 -0.25 -18.60
CA GLU A 76 -10.02 -1.13 -17.61
C GLU A 76 -8.99 -0.40 -16.74
N ALA A 77 -8.12 0.41 -17.36
CA ALA A 77 -7.15 1.22 -16.64
C ALA A 77 -7.84 2.23 -15.71
N THR A 78 -8.91 2.85 -16.19
CA THR A 78 -9.70 3.83 -15.41
C THR A 78 -10.37 3.18 -14.21
N GLU A 79 -11.01 2.04 -14.42
CA GLU A 79 -11.66 1.31 -13.33
C GLU A 79 -10.65 0.82 -12.29
N ALA A 80 -9.48 0.32 -12.73
CA ALA A 80 -8.40 -0.05 -11.82
C ALA A 80 -7.91 1.13 -10.97
N TYR A 81 -7.78 2.31 -11.57
CA TYR A 81 -7.34 3.53 -10.90
C TYR A 81 -8.38 4.05 -9.91
N GLU A 82 -9.65 4.13 -10.30
CA GLU A 82 -10.73 4.58 -9.42
C GLU A 82 -11.06 3.55 -8.33
N SER A 83 -10.90 2.25 -8.60
CA SER A 83 -10.97 1.24 -7.55
C SER A 83 -9.87 1.42 -6.52
N ALA A 84 -8.65 1.80 -6.91
CA ALA A 84 -7.59 2.12 -5.96
C ALA A 84 -7.95 3.35 -5.10
N ARG A 85 -8.59 4.38 -5.69
CA ARG A 85 -9.08 5.55 -4.96
C ARG A 85 -10.12 5.16 -3.90
N ARG A 86 -11.10 4.33 -4.26
CA ARG A 86 -12.13 3.85 -3.33
C ARG A 86 -11.55 3.02 -2.20
N THR A 87 -10.57 2.17 -2.48
CA THR A 87 -9.85 1.40 -1.46
C THR A 87 -9.12 2.32 -0.48
N LEU A 88 -8.44 3.37 -0.97
CA LEU A 88 -7.80 4.36 -0.10
C LEU A 88 -8.80 5.17 0.72
N ALA A 89 -9.92 5.58 0.13
CA ALA A 89 -10.98 6.28 0.84
C ALA A 89 -11.48 5.43 2.02
N ALA A 90 -11.75 4.14 1.79
CA ALA A 90 -12.13 3.21 2.85
C ALA A 90 -11.02 3.03 3.91
N PHE A 91 -9.76 2.90 3.48
CA PHE A 91 -8.62 2.78 4.40
C PHE A 91 -8.44 4.02 5.30
N LEU A 92 -8.67 5.21 4.75
CA LEU A 92 -8.59 6.49 5.46
C LEU A 92 -9.90 6.88 6.16
N ASN A 93 -10.95 6.07 6.05
CA ASN A 93 -12.30 6.35 6.54
C ASN A 93 -12.88 7.68 6.01
N VAL A 94 -12.73 7.91 4.71
CA VAL A 94 -13.24 9.06 3.96
C VAL A 94 -14.54 8.65 3.25
N ALA A 95 -15.60 9.46 3.40
CA ALA A 95 -16.93 9.12 2.90
C ALA A 95 -17.06 9.27 1.38
N ASP A 96 -16.49 10.33 0.82
CA ASP A 96 -16.48 10.56 -0.63
C ASP A 96 -15.08 10.29 -1.20
N PRO A 97 -14.90 9.26 -2.05
CA PRO A 97 -13.63 9.00 -2.72
C PRO A 97 -13.05 10.19 -3.48
N ALA A 98 -13.88 11.14 -3.94
CA ALA A 98 -13.42 12.35 -4.63
C ALA A 98 -12.56 13.27 -3.75
N GLU A 99 -12.63 13.12 -2.42
CA GLU A 99 -11.77 13.85 -1.47
C GLU A 99 -10.33 13.29 -1.44
N VAL A 100 -10.09 12.10 -2.00
CA VAL A 100 -8.76 11.48 -2.06
C VAL A 100 -8.03 11.94 -3.31
N VAL A 101 -6.94 12.70 -3.17
CA VAL A 101 -6.08 13.14 -4.28
C VAL A 101 -4.79 12.35 -4.30
N PHE A 102 -4.50 11.68 -5.42
CA PHE A 102 -3.22 11.00 -5.65
C PHE A 102 -2.11 12.01 -5.96
N THR A 103 -1.01 11.92 -5.23
CA THR A 103 0.23 12.67 -5.48
C THR A 103 1.43 11.71 -5.52
N LYS A 104 2.61 12.18 -5.91
CA LYS A 104 3.84 11.38 -5.93
C LYS A 104 4.34 11.04 -4.52
N GLY A 105 3.89 11.77 -3.50
CA GLY A 105 4.29 11.56 -2.11
C GLY A 105 3.89 12.70 -1.18
N SER A 106 4.18 12.54 0.11
CA SER A 106 3.75 13.46 1.17
C SER A 106 4.22 14.91 0.95
N THR A 107 5.46 15.10 0.49
CA THR A 107 5.99 16.44 0.21
C THR A 107 5.23 17.15 -0.89
N GLU A 108 4.85 16.46 -1.97
CA GLU A 108 4.05 17.06 -3.05
C GLU A 108 2.63 17.35 -2.58
N ALA A 109 2.03 16.49 -1.75
CA ALA A 109 0.70 16.74 -1.17
C ALA A 109 0.68 18.01 -0.30
N ILE A 110 1.70 18.23 0.54
CA ILE A 110 1.80 19.45 1.35
C ILE A 110 1.95 20.68 0.45
N ASN A 111 2.81 20.60 -0.59
CA ASN A 111 3.00 21.71 -1.51
C ASN A 111 1.72 22.02 -2.30
N LEU A 112 0.96 21.01 -2.72
CA LEU A 112 -0.32 21.20 -3.40
C LEU A 112 -1.27 22.06 -2.56
N VAL A 113 -1.41 21.74 -1.27
CA VAL A 113 -2.22 22.52 -0.34
C VAL A 113 -1.66 23.93 -0.17
N ALA A 114 -0.35 24.06 0.00
CA ALA A 114 0.31 25.35 0.20
C ALA A 114 0.07 26.31 -0.96
N TYR A 115 0.18 25.85 -2.21
CA TYR A 115 0.00 26.70 -3.39
C TYR A 115 -1.46 26.89 -3.79
N ALA A 116 -2.36 25.93 -3.51
CA ALA A 116 -3.76 26.04 -3.90
C ALA A 116 -4.60 26.91 -2.95
N LEU A 117 -4.14 27.09 -1.70
CA LEU A 117 -4.85 27.84 -0.66
C LEU A 117 -4.13 29.11 -0.19
N SER A 118 -2.96 29.42 -0.75
CA SER A 118 -2.26 30.70 -0.56
C SER A 118 -2.83 31.79 -1.46
#